data_AF-D9SUV1-F1
#
_entry.id   AF-D9SUV1-F1
#
_cell.length_a   1.000
_cell.length_b   1.000
_cell.length_c   1.000
_cell.angle_alpha   90.00
_cell.angle_beta   90.00
_cell.angle_gamma   90.00
#
_symmetry.space_group_name_H-M   'P 1'
#
loop_
_entity.id
_entity.type
_entity.pdbx_description
1 polymer ?
#
loop_
_entity_poly.entity_id
_entity_poly.type
_entity_poly.pdbx_seq_one_letter_code
_entity_poly.pdbx_strand_id
1 'polypeptide(L)'
;MIHITDLNEGLPLFKALSSDIRIKIIGLLSEYTQLNMNELSEKLELSNGAITMHVKKLEECGLIKISTLTAKHGTQKICALHEDKFVIDIVKDEVPNSYEVEIGIGHYNSYDIYPTCGIATKDKLIGEVDNPSYFADPERINSDILWFTKGFIEYRIPNYLKPGQNFSEIQISMEISSEAPGNCSIWPSDIHFSLNDMHLGAWTSPGDYADSKGILTPSWWFPNWNQYGLLKLLYINKYGTFIDGLKISDVTISDINLNYKSDLSIKLSVPEDTKNIGGLTIFGKNFGNYNQGINIRVIYE
;
A
#
# COMPACT_ATOMS: atom_id res chain seq x y z
N MET A 1 21.57 7.85 -2.17
CA MET A 1 20.59 7.41 -1.18
C MET A 1 21.31 6.52 -0.17
N ILE A 2 21.19 6.77 1.14
CA ILE A 2 21.75 5.88 2.16
C ILE A 2 20.74 4.76 2.42
N HIS A 3 21.14 3.50 2.29
CA HIS A 3 20.28 2.34 2.54
C HIS A 3 20.89 1.48 3.64
N ILE A 4 20.14 1.30 4.73
CA ILE A 4 20.54 0.51 5.89
C ILE A 4 19.71 -0.77 5.89
N THR A 5 20.37 -1.90 5.65
CA THR A 5 19.75 -3.23 5.64
C THR A 5 20.01 -4.01 6.94
N ASP A 6 20.85 -3.47 7.82
CA ASP A 6 21.13 -3.98 9.16
C ASP A 6 21.08 -2.84 10.17
N LEU A 7 20.20 -2.94 11.16
CA LEU A 7 20.03 -1.89 12.18
C LEU A 7 21.33 -1.60 12.95
N ASN A 8 22.25 -2.57 13.06
CA ASN A 8 23.53 -2.35 13.71
C ASN A 8 24.44 -1.43 12.89
N GLU A 9 24.39 -1.51 11.56
CA GLU A 9 25.13 -0.62 10.66
C GLU A 9 24.57 0.80 10.69
N GLY A 10 23.27 0.95 10.98
CA GLY A 10 22.59 2.24 11.14
C GLY A 10 22.89 3.00 12.45
N LEU A 11 23.48 2.35 13.45
CA LEU A 11 23.71 2.96 14.78
C LEU A 11 24.46 4.30 14.76
N PRO A 12 25.54 4.49 13.97
CA PRO A 12 26.20 5.80 13.85
C PRO A 12 25.25 6.88 13.33
N LEU A 13 24.45 6.56 12.31
CA LEU A 13 23.46 7.46 11.72
C LEU A 13 22.38 7.84 12.75
N PHE A 14 21.83 6.86 13.48
CA PHE A 14 20.81 7.11 14.49
C PHE A 14 21.33 8.01 15.63
N LYS A 15 22.56 7.78 16.08
CA LYS A 15 23.23 8.65 17.07
C LYS A 15 23.49 10.05 16.53
N ALA A 16 23.78 10.19 15.24
CA ALA A 16 23.90 11.50 14.61
C ALA A 16 22.54 12.21 14.54
N LEU A 17 21.47 11.52 14.17
CA LEU A 17 20.14 12.12 14.07
C LEU A 17 19.46 12.36 15.43
N SER A 18 19.86 11.67 16.50
CA SER A 18 19.28 11.83 17.84
C SER A 18 19.62 13.16 18.55
N SER A 19 20.11 14.17 17.83
CA SER A 19 20.55 15.45 18.37
C SER A 19 19.80 16.59 17.71
N ASP A 20 19.07 17.37 18.49
CA ASP A 20 18.26 18.50 18.00
C ASP A 20 19.08 19.50 17.16
N ILE A 21 20.30 19.83 17.60
CA ILE A 21 21.20 20.72 16.86
C ILE A 21 21.53 20.16 15.46
N ARG A 22 21.75 18.85 15.35
CA ARG A 22 22.08 18.21 14.06
C ARG A 22 20.87 18.12 13.14
N ILE A 23 19.69 17.88 13.68
CA ILE A 23 18.43 17.98 12.94
C ILE A 23 18.20 19.40 12.42
N LYS A 24 18.46 20.42 13.25
CA LYS A 24 18.37 21.83 12.82
C LYS A 24 19.36 22.16 11.70
N ILE A 25 20.60 21.67 11.78
CA ILE A 25 21.60 21.84 10.69
C ILE A 25 21.07 21.24 9.39
N ILE A 26 20.53 20.01 9.42
CA ILE A 26 19.95 19.36 8.23
C ILE A 26 18.78 20.18 7.69
N GLY A 27 17.88 20.67 8.55
CA GLY A 27 16.76 21.53 8.15
C GLY A 27 17.21 22.82 7.47
N LEU A 28 18.22 23.49 8.02
CA LEU A 28 18.81 24.69 7.40
C LEU A 28 19.44 24.37 6.04
N LEU A 29 20.16 23.25 5.90
CA LEU A 29 20.74 22.87 4.61
C LEU A 29 19.69 22.43 3.59
N SER A 30 18.54 21.91 4.05
CA SER A 30 17.39 21.63 3.19
C SER A 30 16.72 22.91 2.68
N GLU A 31 16.65 23.97 3.50
CA GLU A 31 16.05 25.25 3.12
C GLU A 31 16.97 26.09 2.21
N TYR A 32 18.26 26.17 2.56
CA TYR A 32 19.21 27.07 1.91
C TYR A 32 20.10 26.40 0.85
N THR A 33 19.97 25.08 0.66
CA THR A 33 20.79 24.23 -0.25
C THR A 33 22.26 24.09 0.16
N GLN A 34 22.94 25.18 0.54
CA GLN A 34 24.31 25.19 1.04
C GLN A 34 24.53 26.35 2.00
N LEU A 35 25.30 26.13 3.06
CA LEU A 35 25.69 27.16 4.02
C LEU A 35 27.14 26.99 4.46
N ASN A 36 27.82 28.08 4.74
CA ASN A 36 29.15 28.05 5.33
C ASN A 36 29.09 27.94 6.87
N MET A 37 30.24 27.65 7.50
CA MET A 37 30.32 27.45 8.95
C MET A 37 29.86 28.67 9.77
N ASN A 38 30.16 29.89 9.31
CA ASN A 38 29.77 31.12 10.01
C ASN A 38 28.26 31.36 9.90
N GLU A 39 27.66 31.08 8.73
CA GLU A 39 26.21 31.19 8.54
C GLU A 39 25.44 30.18 9.40
N LEU A 40 25.95 28.95 9.53
CA LEU A 40 25.40 27.96 10.45
C LEU A 40 25.55 28.39 11.92
N SER A 41 26.71 28.97 12.28
CA SER A 41 27.00 29.49 13.62
C SER A 41 26.05 30.62 14.01
N GLU A 42 25.80 31.56 13.11
CA GLU A 42 24.89 32.69 13.30
C GLU A 42 23.44 32.23 13.41
N LYS A 43 22.95 31.40 12.48
CA LYS A 43 21.55 30.92 12.46
C LYS A 43 21.20 30.01 13.64
N LEU A 44 22.17 29.32 14.22
CA LEU A 44 21.97 28.42 15.36
C LEU A 44 22.37 29.04 16.70
N GLU A 45 22.91 30.26 16.70
CA GLU A 45 23.44 30.96 17.88
C GLU A 45 24.48 30.12 18.66
N LEU A 46 25.33 29.40 17.92
CA LEU A 46 26.36 28.52 18.48
C LEU A 46 27.75 28.95 18.04
N SER A 47 28.78 28.68 18.86
CA SER A 47 30.16 28.94 18.45
C SER A 47 30.58 28.08 17.25
N ASN A 48 31.47 28.62 16.41
CA ASN A 48 32.07 27.89 15.28
C ASN A 48 32.71 26.55 15.70
N GLY A 49 33.30 26.46 16.90
CA GLY A 49 33.84 25.22 17.44
C GLY A 49 32.77 24.16 17.70
N ALA A 50 31.63 24.58 18.27
CA ALA A 50 30.49 23.69 18.50
C ALA A 50 29.88 23.21 17.16
N ILE A 51 29.67 24.12 16.19
CA ILE A 51 29.18 23.76 14.86
C ILE A 51 30.12 22.77 14.16
N THR A 52 31.44 22.98 14.24
CA THR A 52 32.44 22.08 13.65
C THR A 52 32.28 20.65 14.15
N MET A 53 32.06 20.46 15.45
CA MET A 53 31.83 19.12 16.02
C MET A 53 30.54 18.47 15.48
N HIS A 54 29.46 19.24 15.36
CA HIS A 54 28.18 18.72 14.86
C HIS A 54 28.25 18.38 13.36
N VAL A 55 28.82 19.27 12.56
CA VAL A 55 28.99 19.09 11.12
C VAL A 55 29.88 17.89 10.82
N LYS A 56 30.99 17.71 11.55
CA LYS A 56 31.89 16.57 11.36
C LYS A 56 31.18 15.23 11.60
N LYS A 57 30.35 15.13 12.65
CA LYS A 57 29.57 13.91 12.92
C LYS A 57 28.55 13.59 11.82
N LEU A 58 27.97 14.63 11.21
CA LEU A 58 27.04 14.48 10.09
C LEU A 58 27.76 14.09 8.79
N GLU A 59 28.96 14.64 8.57
CA GLU A 59 29.84 14.26 7.47
C GLU A 59 30.31 12.81 7.58
N GLU A 60 30.73 12.36 8.78
CA GLU A 60 31.15 10.98 9.04
C GLU A 60 30.03 9.96 8.78
N CYS A 61 28.76 10.37 8.90
CA CYS A 61 27.59 9.53 8.59
C CYS A 61 27.10 9.69 7.14
N GLY A 62 27.80 10.47 6.31
CA GLY A 62 27.43 10.68 4.91
C GLY A 62 26.18 11.52 4.68
N LEU A 63 25.66 12.22 5.71
CA LEU A 63 24.48 13.09 5.60
C LEU A 63 24.81 14.45 5.00
N ILE A 64 26.01 14.97 5.28
CA ILE A 64 26.49 16.26 4.80
C ILE A 64 27.80 16.07 4.06
N LYS A 65 27.97 16.81 2.97
CA LYS A 65 29.24 16.98 2.27
C LYS A 65 29.83 18.33 2.65
N ILE A 66 31.13 18.36 2.91
CA ILE A 66 31.89 19.60 3.07
C ILE A 66 32.77 19.82 1.83
N SER A 67 32.64 20.98 1.20
CA SER A 67 33.56 21.44 0.15
C SER A 67 34.35 22.64 0.65
N THR A 68 35.63 22.73 0.26
CA THR A 68 36.46 23.89 0.61
C THR A 68 36.58 24.80 -0.61
N LEU A 69 36.18 26.05 -0.46
CA LEU A 69 36.31 27.09 -1.49
C LEU A 69 37.32 28.14 -1.04
N THR A 70 38.16 28.57 -1.97
CA THR A 70 39.11 29.68 -1.76
C THR A 70 38.37 30.99 -1.99
N ALA A 71 38.18 31.78 -0.93
CA ALA A 71 37.55 33.09 -0.96
C ALA A 71 38.61 34.22 -0.88
N LYS A 72 38.19 35.47 -1.13
CA LYS A 72 39.06 36.67 -1.10
C LYS A 72 39.80 36.87 0.23
N HIS A 73 39.31 36.29 1.34
CA HIS A 73 39.90 36.34 2.67
C HIS A 73 40.01 34.93 3.31
N GLY A 74 40.71 34.02 2.63
CA GLY A 74 41.03 32.70 3.17
C GLY A 74 40.16 31.56 2.62
N THR A 75 40.25 30.38 3.23
CA THR A 75 39.49 29.19 2.86
C THR A 75 38.19 29.11 3.65
N GLN A 76 37.09 28.80 2.97
CA GLN A 76 35.78 28.60 3.58
C GLN A 76 35.30 27.17 3.36
N LYS A 77 34.71 26.58 4.39
CA LYS A 77 34.03 25.29 4.32
C LYS A 77 32.56 25.51 4.06
N ILE A 78 32.07 25.03 2.93
CA ILE A 78 30.67 25.01 2.54
C ILE A 78 30.11 23.64 2.87
N CYS A 79 29.00 23.61 3.58
CA CYS A 79 28.25 22.42 3.93
C CYS A 79 27.02 22.32 3.04
N ALA A 80 26.72 21.14 2.53
CA ALA A 80 25.50 20.84 1.78
C ALA A 80 25.00 19.43 2.12
N LEU A 81 23.71 19.17 1.95
CA LEU A 81 23.19 17.80 2.08
C LEU A 81 23.81 16.93 0.98
N HIS A 82 24.26 15.75 1.38
CA HIS A 82 24.83 14.79 0.44
C HIS A 82 23.74 13.92 -0.20
N GLU A 83 22.71 13.57 0.57
CA GLU A 83 21.57 12.76 0.14
C GLU A 83 20.28 13.36 0.68
N ASP A 84 19.21 13.30 -0.11
CA ASP A 84 17.87 13.81 0.25
C ASP A 84 17.04 12.75 1.00
N LYS A 85 17.40 11.47 0.87
CA LYS A 85 16.67 10.34 1.44
C LYS A 85 17.60 9.25 1.96
N PHE A 86 17.15 8.60 3.03
CA PHE A 86 17.69 7.33 3.48
C PHE A 86 16.56 6.35 3.82
N VAL A 87 16.79 5.07 3.60
CA VAL A 87 15.83 3.97 3.81
C VAL A 87 16.43 3.00 4.82
N ILE A 88 15.61 2.53 5.76
CA ILE A 88 16.00 1.56 6.79
C ILE A 88 15.08 0.35 6.67
N ASP A 89 15.65 -0.80 6.38
CA ASP A 89 14.94 -2.07 6.42
C ASP A 89 15.01 -2.61 7.85
N ILE A 90 13.87 -2.63 8.54
CA ILE A 90 13.76 -3.13 9.92
C ILE A 90 13.69 -4.67 9.94
N VAL A 91 13.20 -5.26 8.85
CA VAL A 91 13.12 -6.70 8.63
C VAL A 91 14.00 -7.00 7.42
N LYS A 92 14.98 -7.90 7.56
CA LYS A 92 15.61 -8.52 6.39
C LYS A 92 14.52 -9.38 5.74
N ASP A 93 13.92 -8.89 4.66
CA ASP A 93 13.08 -9.68 3.76
C ASP A 93 13.97 -10.71 3.02
N GLU A 94 14.54 -11.67 3.76
CA GLU A 94 14.53 -13.02 3.26
C GLU A 94 13.29 -13.65 3.88
N VAL A 95 12.11 -13.36 3.33
CA VAL A 95 11.02 -14.34 3.41
C VAL A 95 11.49 -15.46 2.49
N PRO A 96 12.13 -16.52 3.02
CA PRO A 96 12.61 -17.57 2.15
C PRO A 96 11.35 -18.17 1.54
N ASN A 97 11.37 -18.45 0.24
CA ASN A 97 10.30 -19.19 -0.43
C ASN A 97 8.93 -18.47 -0.46
N SER A 98 8.83 -17.36 -1.21
CA SER A 98 7.55 -16.75 -1.58
C SER A 98 7.39 -16.56 -3.09
N TYR A 99 6.16 -16.39 -3.55
CA TYR A 99 5.86 -15.86 -4.89
C TYR A 99 4.77 -14.79 -4.79
N GLU A 100 4.77 -13.88 -5.76
CA GLU A 100 3.82 -12.78 -5.84
C GLU A 100 3.15 -12.76 -7.21
N VAL A 101 1.87 -12.43 -7.23
CA VAL A 101 1.07 -12.26 -8.44
C VAL A 101 0.11 -11.09 -8.27
N GLU A 102 -0.08 -10.34 -9.35
CA GLU A 102 -1.10 -9.31 -9.45
C GLU A 102 -2.26 -9.82 -10.32
N ILE A 103 -3.48 -9.78 -9.80
CA ILE A 103 -4.70 -10.13 -10.54
C ILE A 103 -5.42 -8.84 -10.92
N GLY A 104 -5.72 -8.68 -12.21
CA GLY A 104 -6.51 -7.56 -12.70
C GLY A 104 -7.96 -7.61 -12.21
N ILE A 105 -8.57 -6.45 -11.96
CA ILE A 105 -9.94 -6.35 -11.41
C ILE A 105 -10.96 -7.11 -12.28
N GLY A 106 -10.76 -7.11 -13.59
CA GLY A 106 -11.58 -7.83 -14.57
C GLY A 106 -11.39 -9.35 -14.66
N HIS A 107 -10.39 -9.92 -13.99
CA HIS A 107 -9.95 -11.31 -14.20
C HIS A 107 -10.72 -12.33 -13.35
N TYR A 108 -11.89 -11.98 -12.82
CA TYR A 108 -12.73 -12.88 -12.05
C TYR A 108 -13.23 -14.06 -12.88
N ASN A 109 -13.37 -15.23 -12.26
CA ASN A 109 -13.84 -16.46 -12.90
C ASN A 109 -15.29 -16.82 -12.56
N SER A 110 -15.84 -16.27 -11.49
CA SER A 110 -17.21 -16.50 -11.05
C SER A 110 -17.77 -15.23 -10.39
N TYR A 111 -19.06 -14.99 -10.53
CA TYR A 111 -19.76 -13.86 -9.92
C TYR A 111 -21.25 -14.13 -9.80
N ASP A 112 -21.88 -13.50 -8.82
CA ASP A 112 -23.33 -13.31 -8.71
C ASP A 112 -23.54 -11.88 -8.24
N ILE A 113 -24.02 -11.00 -9.11
CA ILE A 113 -23.96 -9.55 -8.90
C ILE A 113 -25.33 -8.94 -9.10
N TYR A 114 -25.72 -8.07 -8.17
CA TYR A 114 -26.98 -7.34 -8.22
C TYR A 114 -26.75 -5.83 -8.22
N PRO A 115 -27.62 -5.07 -8.91
CA PRO A 115 -27.59 -3.62 -8.91
C PRO A 115 -27.73 -2.97 -7.52
N THR A 116 -27.20 -1.77 -7.30
CA THR A 116 -26.40 -0.97 -8.24
C THR A 116 -25.06 -1.63 -8.56
N CYS A 117 -24.66 -1.66 -9.83
CA CYS A 117 -23.46 -2.38 -10.26
C CYS A 117 -22.86 -1.87 -11.57
N GLY A 118 -21.58 -2.14 -11.80
CA GLY A 118 -20.94 -1.86 -13.09
C GLY A 118 -19.44 -2.13 -13.08
N ILE A 119 -18.84 -1.95 -14.26
CA ILE A 119 -17.40 -2.11 -14.48
C ILE A 119 -16.91 -1.04 -15.46
N ALA A 120 -15.64 -0.63 -15.32
CA ALA A 120 -15.03 0.31 -16.25
C ALA A 120 -13.55 0.02 -16.49
N THR A 121 -13.09 0.33 -17.70
CA THR A 121 -11.67 0.42 -18.02
C THR A 121 -11.16 1.81 -17.62
N LYS A 122 -9.85 2.06 -17.73
CA LYS A 122 -9.30 3.41 -17.57
C LYS A 122 -9.87 4.46 -18.53
N ASP A 123 -10.47 4.05 -19.65
CA ASP A 123 -10.85 4.94 -20.76
C ASP A 123 -12.38 5.10 -20.91
N LYS A 124 -13.18 4.12 -20.44
CA LYS A 124 -14.64 4.14 -20.58
C LYS A 124 -15.35 3.14 -19.67
N LEU A 125 -16.66 3.33 -19.51
CA LEU A 125 -17.59 2.29 -19.04
C LEU A 125 -17.62 1.11 -20.02
N ILE A 126 -17.77 -0.10 -19.49
CA ILE A 126 -18.08 -1.29 -20.30
C ILE A 126 -19.58 -1.54 -20.17
N GLY A 127 -20.29 -1.37 -21.27
CA GLY A 127 -21.75 -1.52 -21.30
C GLY A 127 -22.50 -0.42 -20.55
N GLU A 128 -23.62 -0.81 -19.95
CA GLU A 128 -24.51 0.07 -19.18
C GLU A 128 -24.43 -0.29 -17.70
N VAL A 129 -24.51 0.73 -16.84
CA VAL A 129 -24.60 0.54 -15.39
C VAL A 129 -25.89 -0.18 -15.01
N ASP A 130 -25.87 -0.84 -13.85
CA ASP A 130 -27.00 -1.55 -13.25
C ASP A 130 -27.53 -2.73 -14.09
N ASN A 131 -26.71 -3.24 -15.00
CA ASN A 131 -26.99 -4.46 -15.77
C ASN A 131 -25.90 -5.52 -15.54
N PRO A 132 -26.18 -6.55 -14.71
CA PRO A 132 -25.22 -7.62 -14.40
C PRO A 132 -24.71 -8.42 -15.61
N SER A 133 -25.40 -8.37 -16.75
CA SER A 133 -25.00 -9.10 -17.97
C SER A 133 -23.65 -8.63 -18.51
N TYR A 134 -23.26 -7.36 -18.28
CA TYR A 134 -21.98 -6.83 -18.74
C TYR A 134 -20.77 -7.35 -17.95
N PHE A 135 -20.98 -8.00 -16.81
CA PHE A 135 -19.91 -8.74 -16.13
C PHE A 135 -19.49 -10.03 -16.88
N ALA A 136 -20.18 -10.40 -17.96
CA ALA A 136 -19.75 -11.42 -18.90
C ALA A 136 -19.13 -10.83 -20.18
N ASP A 137 -19.10 -9.51 -20.35
CA ASP A 137 -18.59 -8.85 -21.56
C ASP A 137 -17.10 -9.20 -21.77
N PRO A 138 -16.65 -9.58 -22.98
CA PRO A 138 -15.23 -9.89 -23.23
C PRO A 138 -14.26 -8.76 -22.86
N GLU A 139 -14.70 -7.50 -22.94
CA GLU A 139 -13.90 -6.34 -22.57
C GLU A 139 -13.67 -6.25 -21.05
N ARG A 140 -14.44 -6.99 -20.23
CA ARG A 140 -14.32 -7.00 -18.76
C ARG A 140 -12.89 -7.25 -18.29
N ILE A 141 -12.08 -8.01 -19.03
CA ILE A 141 -10.68 -8.31 -18.70
C ILE A 141 -9.86 -7.03 -18.53
N ASN A 142 -10.23 -5.95 -19.21
CA ASN A 142 -9.56 -4.65 -19.13
C ASN A 142 -10.14 -3.72 -18.05
N SER A 143 -11.10 -4.17 -17.24
CA SER A 143 -11.66 -3.33 -16.18
C SER A 143 -10.64 -3.08 -15.08
N ASP A 144 -10.53 -1.82 -14.67
CA ASP A 144 -9.70 -1.38 -13.55
C ASP A 144 -10.56 -0.83 -12.39
N ILE A 145 -11.89 -0.93 -12.48
CA ILE A 145 -12.82 -0.73 -11.37
C ILE A 145 -14.06 -1.59 -11.60
N LEU A 146 -14.61 -2.13 -10.53
CA LEU A 146 -15.92 -2.78 -10.51
C LEU A 146 -16.65 -2.49 -9.21
N TRP A 147 -17.98 -2.52 -9.26
CA TRP A 147 -18.83 -2.31 -8.10
C TRP A 147 -20.12 -3.11 -8.17
N PHE A 148 -20.67 -3.46 -7.00
CA PHE A 148 -21.99 -4.09 -6.86
C PHE A 148 -22.58 -3.91 -5.46
N THR A 149 -23.91 -3.94 -5.33
CA THR A 149 -24.60 -3.74 -4.03
C THR A 149 -24.62 -5.01 -3.16
N LYS A 150 -24.83 -6.18 -3.77
CA LYS A 150 -24.88 -7.46 -3.06
C LYS A 150 -24.49 -8.62 -3.97
N GLY A 151 -24.16 -9.76 -3.36
CA GLY A 151 -23.71 -10.95 -4.04
C GLY A 151 -22.21 -11.18 -3.86
N PHE A 152 -21.51 -11.69 -4.86
CA PHE A 152 -20.09 -11.99 -4.78
C PHE A 152 -19.34 -11.87 -6.10
N ILE A 153 -18.03 -11.75 -5.98
CA ILE A 153 -17.06 -11.90 -7.07
C ILE A 153 -15.89 -12.76 -6.61
N GLU A 154 -15.39 -13.61 -7.51
CA GLU A 154 -14.40 -14.63 -7.18
C GLU A 154 -13.25 -14.65 -8.19
N TYR A 155 -12.02 -14.72 -7.65
CA TYR A 155 -10.77 -14.69 -8.39
C TYR A 155 -9.95 -15.95 -8.13
N ARG A 156 -9.52 -16.60 -9.22
CA ARG A 156 -8.60 -17.72 -9.15
C ARG A 156 -7.17 -17.24 -9.04
N ILE A 157 -6.46 -17.77 -8.04
CA ILE A 157 -5.06 -17.48 -7.77
C ILE A 157 -4.22 -18.65 -8.30
N PRO A 158 -3.13 -18.40 -9.04
CA PRO A 158 -2.23 -19.47 -9.43
C PRO A 158 -1.52 -20.06 -8.20
N ASN A 159 -1.49 -21.39 -8.12
CA ASN A 159 -0.72 -22.13 -7.13
C ASN A 159 0.60 -22.60 -7.76
N TYR A 160 1.72 -22.02 -7.33
CA TYR A 160 3.06 -22.38 -7.84
C TYR A 160 3.86 -23.26 -6.89
N LEU A 161 3.25 -23.78 -5.82
CA LEU A 161 3.92 -24.70 -4.91
C LEU A 161 4.31 -25.99 -5.65
N LYS A 162 5.48 -26.49 -5.32
CA LYS A 162 6.04 -27.76 -5.78
C LYS A 162 5.76 -28.86 -4.75
N PRO A 163 5.83 -30.15 -5.15
CA PRO A 163 5.77 -31.25 -4.20
C PRO A 163 6.77 -31.07 -3.06
N GLY A 164 6.28 -31.20 -1.81
CA GLY A 164 7.08 -31.02 -0.59
C GLY A 164 7.03 -29.62 0.00
N GLN A 165 6.54 -28.61 -0.72
CA GLN A 165 6.32 -27.26 -0.21
C GLN A 165 4.95 -27.14 0.45
N ASN A 166 4.87 -26.39 1.54
CA ASN A 166 3.63 -26.17 2.29
C ASN A 166 3.34 -24.68 2.45
N PHE A 167 2.07 -24.29 2.38
CA PHE A 167 1.66 -22.92 2.63
C PHE A 167 1.94 -22.53 4.09
N SER A 168 2.59 -21.39 4.30
CA SER A 168 2.79 -20.80 5.63
C SER A 168 1.93 -19.56 5.84
N GLU A 169 1.79 -18.73 4.80
CA GLU A 169 0.97 -17.52 4.83
C GLU A 169 0.49 -17.11 3.43
N ILE A 170 -0.73 -16.60 3.34
CA ILE A 170 -1.28 -15.97 2.13
C ILE A 170 -1.68 -14.54 2.48
N GLN A 171 -1.15 -13.58 1.74
CA GLN A 171 -1.45 -12.15 1.88
C GLN A 171 -2.14 -11.64 0.62
N ILE A 172 -3.18 -10.82 0.79
CA ILE A 172 -4.01 -10.28 -0.28
C ILE A 172 -4.21 -8.78 -0.02
N SER A 173 -3.65 -7.96 -0.90
CA SER A 173 -3.68 -6.50 -0.86
C SER A 173 -4.61 -5.97 -1.96
N MET A 174 -5.57 -5.15 -1.58
CA MET A 174 -6.56 -4.57 -2.51
C MET A 174 -7.09 -3.24 -2.00
N GLU A 175 -7.35 -2.30 -2.90
CA GLU A 175 -8.08 -1.07 -2.58
C GLU A 175 -9.59 -1.33 -2.74
N ILE A 176 -10.34 -1.20 -1.63
CA ILE A 176 -11.77 -1.49 -1.59
C ILE A 176 -12.55 -0.46 -0.76
N SER A 177 -13.83 -0.26 -1.10
CA SER A 177 -14.79 0.54 -0.33
C SER A 177 -16.20 -0.05 -0.43
N SER A 178 -17.17 0.58 0.24
CA SER A 178 -18.59 0.31 0.01
C SER A 178 -19.09 1.05 -1.22
N GLU A 179 -20.26 0.66 -1.72
CA GLU A 179 -20.89 1.25 -2.91
C GLU A 179 -22.25 1.86 -2.56
N ALA A 180 -22.35 3.19 -2.62
CA ALA A 180 -23.61 3.89 -2.47
C ALA A 180 -24.14 4.33 -3.84
N PRO A 181 -25.46 4.35 -4.08
CA PRO A 181 -26.02 5.00 -5.25
C PRO A 181 -25.61 6.48 -5.32
N GLY A 182 -24.77 6.84 -6.27
CA GLY A 182 -24.15 8.17 -6.32
C GLY A 182 -22.93 8.23 -5.39
N ASN A 183 -23.05 8.95 -4.27
CA ASN A 183 -22.04 8.92 -3.22
C ASN A 183 -22.66 9.10 -1.83
N CYS A 184 -22.08 8.43 -0.82
CA CYS A 184 -22.43 8.63 0.58
C CYS A 184 -21.28 8.24 1.51
N SER A 185 -20.64 9.24 2.14
CA SER A 185 -19.49 9.02 3.02
C SER A 185 -19.78 8.20 4.29
N ILE A 186 -21.05 7.98 4.62
CA ILE A 186 -21.49 7.10 5.71
C ILE A 186 -22.44 6.08 5.11
N TRP A 187 -21.88 5.00 4.60
CA TRP A 187 -22.60 3.94 3.92
C TRP A 187 -21.96 2.59 4.25
N PRO A 188 -22.13 2.11 5.49
CA PRO A 188 -21.37 0.96 5.94
C PRO A 188 -21.70 -0.28 5.11
N SER A 189 -20.68 -1.10 4.85
CA SER A 189 -20.84 -2.38 4.15
C SER A 189 -20.01 -3.47 4.78
N ASP A 190 -20.66 -4.58 5.15
CA ASP A 190 -19.98 -5.76 5.67
C ASP A 190 -19.47 -6.59 4.48
N ILE A 191 -18.17 -6.49 4.21
CA ILE A 191 -17.50 -7.19 3.12
C ILE A 191 -16.89 -8.48 3.66
N HIS A 192 -17.39 -9.62 3.19
CA HIS A 192 -16.99 -10.95 3.62
C HIS A 192 -15.91 -11.53 2.68
N PHE A 193 -14.90 -12.13 3.28
CA PHE A 193 -13.79 -12.80 2.59
C PHE A 193 -13.93 -14.32 2.74
N SER A 194 -13.68 -15.06 1.67
CA SER A 194 -13.58 -16.52 1.72
C SER A 194 -12.46 -17.04 0.82
N LEU A 195 -11.67 -18.00 1.29
CA LEU A 195 -10.65 -18.69 0.48
C LEU A 195 -11.06 -20.15 0.34
N ASN A 196 -11.19 -20.64 -0.90
CA ASN A 196 -11.65 -22.01 -1.20
C ASN A 196 -12.94 -22.39 -0.45
N ASP A 197 -13.94 -21.49 -0.51
CA ASP A 197 -15.22 -21.61 0.18
C ASP A 197 -15.17 -21.61 1.73
N MET A 198 -13.98 -21.54 2.34
CA MET A 198 -13.85 -21.32 3.77
C MET A 198 -14.01 -19.83 4.09
N HIS A 199 -15.02 -19.49 4.90
CA HIS A 199 -15.24 -18.13 5.35
C HIS A 199 -14.11 -17.68 6.28
N LEU A 200 -13.41 -16.61 5.90
CA LEU A 200 -12.25 -16.08 6.63
C LEU A 200 -12.61 -14.98 7.62
N GLY A 201 -13.81 -14.40 7.50
CA GLY A 201 -14.25 -13.25 8.30
C GLY A 201 -14.77 -12.12 7.42
N ALA A 202 -15.08 -10.99 8.05
CA ALA A 202 -15.60 -9.81 7.37
C ALA A 202 -14.92 -8.53 7.87
N TRP A 203 -14.93 -7.51 7.02
CA TRP A 203 -14.53 -6.14 7.33
C TRP A 203 -15.67 -5.20 6.97
N THR A 204 -16.04 -4.33 7.91
CA THR A 204 -17.04 -3.29 7.64
C THR A 204 -16.35 -2.05 7.06
N SER A 205 -16.56 -1.80 5.77
CA SER A 205 -16.23 -0.50 5.17
C SER A 205 -17.09 0.58 5.83
N PRO A 206 -16.56 1.76 6.16
CA PRO A 206 -17.35 2.82 6.80
C PRO A 206 -18.20 3.62 5.81
N GLY A 207 -17.84 3.67 4.53
CA GLY A 207 -18.56 4.46 3.52
C GLY A 207 -17.92 4.52 2.14
N ASP A 208 -18.63 5.21 1.26
CA ASP A 208 -18.27 5.46 -0.15
C ASP A 208 -17.51 6.79 -0.24
N TYR A 209 -16.36 6.77 -0.93
CA TYR A 209 -15.40 7.88 -0.92
C TYR A 209 -15.39 8.62 -2.24
N ALA A 210 -16.07 9.77 -2.27
CA ALA A 210 -16.09 10.69 -3.41
C ALA A 210 -15.90 12.16 -3.00
N ASP A 211 -15.44 12.41 -1.77
CA ASP A 211 -15.20 13.74 -1.20
C ASP A 211 -13.98 14.45 -1.83
N SER A 212 -13.04 13.67 -2.35
CA SER A 212 -11.89 14.14 -3.12
C SER A 212 -11.65 13.24 -4.31
N LYS A 213 -10.97 13.78 -5.33
CA LYS A 213 -10.62 13.01 -6.53
C LYS A 213 -9.51 12.01 -6.19
N GLY A 214 -9.70 10.75 -6.52
CA GLY A 214 -8.67 9.71 -6.42
C GLY A 214 -7.46 10.08 -7.28
N ILE A 215 -6.25 9.77 -6.78
CA ILE A 215 -4.98 10.14 -7.41
C ILE A 215 -4.88 9.60 -8.85
N LEU A 216 -5.38 8.38 -9.07
CA LEU A 216 -5.28 7.66 -10.33
C LEU A 216 -6.59 7.71 -11.13
N THR A 217 -7.70 8.09 -10.48
CA THR A 217 -9.04 8.08 -11.07
C THR A 217 -9.12 8.96 -12.34
N PRO A 218 -9.58 8.42 -13.48
CA PRO A 218 -9.56 9.12 -14.77
C PRO A 218 -10.37 10.41 -14.77
N SER A 219 -9.99 11.36 -15.62
CA SER A 219 -10.67 12.66 -15.73
C SER A 219 -12.10 12.59 -16.30
N TRP A 220 -12.43 11.54 -17.05
CA TRP A 220 -13.76 11.32 -17.60
C TRP A 220 -14.73 10.71 -16.56
N TRP A 221 -14.20 10.15 -15.47
CA TRP A 221 -15.00 9.53 -14.41
C TRP A 221 -15.87 10.58 -13.72
N PHE A 222 -17.11 10.21 -13.41
CA PHE A 222 -18.06 11.15 -12.82
C PHE A 222 -17.62 11.52 -11.39
N PRO A 223 -17.50 12.81 -11.04
CA PRO A 223 -17.03 13.24 -9.72
C PRO A 223 -17.94 12.79 -8.56
N ASN A 224 -19.22 12.52 -8.85
CA ASN A 224 -20.20 12.07 -7.88
C ASN A 224 -20.29 10.54 -7.76
N TRP A 225 -19.36 9.79 -8.35
CA TRP A 225 -19.18 8.36 -8.14
C TRP A 225 -17.95 8.10 -7.28
N ASN A 226 -17.88 6.89 -6.71
CA ASN A 226 -16.76 6.40 -5.91
C ASN A 226 -15.41 6.74 -6.58
N GLN A 227 -14.59 7.54 -5.89
CA GLN A 227 -13.32 8.06 -6.41
C GLN A 227 -12.13 7.25 -5.92
N TYR A 228 -12.20 6.65 -4.73
CA TYR A 228 -11.13 5.85 -4.13
C TYR A 228 -11.65 4.90 -3.05
N GLY A 229 -10.77 4.04 -2.55
CA GLY A 229 -11.07 3.16 -1.43
C GLY A 229 -9.98 3.19 -0.36
N LEU A 230 -10.08 2.25 0.57
CA LEU A 230 -9.04 2.01 1.55
C LEU A 230 -8.18 0.85 1.09
N LEU A 231 -6.86 1.00 1.14
CA LEU A 231 -5.97 -0.12 0.93
C LEU A 231 -6.07 -1.08 2.12
N LYS A 232 -6.49 -2.30 1.84
CA LYS A 232 -6.64 -3.37 2.82
C LYS A 232 -5.62 -4.46 2.58
N LEU A 233 -5.03 -4.97 3.65
CA LEU A 233 -4.18 -6.15 3.65
C LEU A 233 -4.86 -7.26 4.46
N LEU A 234 -5.48 -8.21 3.76
CA LEU A 234 -5.97 -9.45 4.34
C LEU A 234 -4.83 -10.47 4.36
N TYR A 235 -4.57 -11.12 5.49
CA TYR A 235 -3.62 -12.23 5.53
C TYR A 235 -4.07 -13.38 6.43
N ILE A 236 -3.72 -14.59 6.02
CA ILE A 236 -4.06 -15.83 6.72
C ILE A 236 -2.77 -16.60 6.99
N ASN A 237 -2.51 -16.92 8.26
CA ASN A 237 -1.33 -17.70 8.65
C ASN A 237 -1.67 -18.69 9.77
N LYS A 238 -0.65 -19.27 10.40
CA LYS A 238 -0.82 -20.23 11.50
C LYS A 238 -1.47 -19.68 12.78
N TYR A 239 -1.64 -18.36 12.90
CA TYR A 239 -2.22 -17.71 14.07
C TYR A 239 -3.67 -17.25 13.86
N GLY A 240 -4.14 -17.22 12.61
CA GLY A 240 -5.52 -16.86 12.25
C GLY A 240 -5.60 -16.04 10.97
N THR A 241 -6.75 -15.39 10.77
CA THR A 241 -6.99 -14.43 9.69
C THR A 241 -7.03 -13.02 10.23
N PHE A 242 -6.37 -12.10 9.54
CA PHE A 242 -6.22 -10.71 9.95
C PHE A 242 -6.50 -9.77 8.78
N ILE A 243 -6.99 -8.57 9.10
CA ILE A 243 -7.03 -7.44 8.18
C ILE A 243 -6.30 -6.25 8.81
N ASP A 244 -5.30 -5.71 8.13
CA ASP A 244 -4.44 -4.61 8.60
C ASP A 244 -3.86 -4.85 10.01
N GLY A 245 -3.51 -6.10 10.32
CA GLY A 245 -2.95 -6.49 11.63
C GLY A 245 -3.99 -6.79 12.72
N LEU A 246 -5.28 -6.54 12.47
CA LEU A 246 -6.36 -6.86 13.39
C LEU A 246 -6.93 -8.24 13.08
N LYS A 247 -7.00 -9.13 14.09
CA LYS A 247 -7.55 -10.47 13.93
C LYS A 247 -9.07 -10.39 13.69
N ILE A 248 -9.54 -10.97 12.58
CA ILE A 248 -10.97 -11.02 12.23
C ILE A 248 -11.59 -12.42 12.37
N SER A 249 -10.75 -13.46 12.43
CA SER A 249 -11.18 -14.85 12.63
C SER A 249 -10.05 -15.72 13.15
N ASP A 250 -10.42 -16.81 13.82
CA ASP A 250 -9.50 -17.86 14.26
C ASP A 250 -9.11 -18.84 13.14
N VAL A 251 -9.73 -18.75 11.96
CA VAL A 251 -9.38 -19.57 10.79
C VAL A 251 -7.92 -19.36 10.40
N THR A 252 -7.17 -20.46 10.38
CA THR A 252 -5.74 -20.52 10.06
C THR A 252 -5.49 -21.12 8.69
N ILE A 253 -4.26 -20.97 8.18
CA ILE A 253 -3.84 -21.60 6.92
C ILE A 253 -3.97 -23.13 6.94
N SER A 254 -3.85 -23.75 8.11
CA SER A 254 -3.99 -25.20 8.29
C SER A 254 -5.43 -25.67 8.19
N ASP A 255 -6.41 -24.85 8.59
CA ASP A 255 -7.84 -25.21 8.54
C ASP A 255 -8.33 -25.33 7.08
N ILE A 256 -7.76 -24.53 6.17
CA ILE A 256 -8.10 -24.52 4.75
C ILE A 256 -7.60 -25.79 4.03
N ASN A 257 -6.65 -26.52 4.63
CA ASN A 257 -6.11 -27.79 4.14
C ASN A 257 -5.56 -27.72 2.70
N LEU A 258 -4.78 -26.67 2.42
CA LEU A 258 -4.17 -26.43 1.12
C LEU A 258 -2.91 -27.28 0.90
N ASN A 259 -2.67 -27.68 -0.34
CA ASN A 259 -1.44 -28.36 -0.78
C ASN A 259 -1.04 -27.90 -2.19
N TYR A 260 0.09 -28.40 -2.69
CA TYR A 260 0.63 -28.04 -4.01
C TYR A 260 -0.28 -28.36 -5.22
N LYS A 261 -1.36 -29.14 -5.04
CA LYS A 261 -2.38 -29.42 -6.07
C LYS A 261 -3.69 -28.65 -5.86
N SER A 262 -3.82 -27.92 -4.76
CA SER A 262 -5.04 -27.16 -4.48
C SER A 262 -5.21 -26.07 -5.51
N ASP A 263 -6.41 -25.95 -6.06
CA ASP A 263 -6.85 -24.69 -6.68
C ASP A 263 -6.96 -23.64 -5.58
N LEU A 264 -6.62 -22.38 -5.87
CA LEU A 264 -6.76 -21.28 -4.94
C LEU A 264 -7.81 -20.30 -5.49
N SER A 265 -8.79 -19.94 -4.66
CA SER A 265 -9.88 -19.05 -5.06
C SER A 265 -10.27 -18.10 -3.93
N ILE A 266 -10.08 -16.80 -4.13
CA ILE A 266 -10.51 -15.76 -3.18
C ILE A 266 -11.86 -15.20 -3.64
N LYS A 267 -12.83 -15.20 -2.73
CA LYS A 267 -14.18 -14.69 -2.92
C LYS A 267 -14.41 -13.47 -2.03
N LEU A 268 -14.85 -12.39 -2.63
CA LEU A 268 -15.29 -11.16 -1.97
C LEU A 268 -16.80 -11.07 -2.13
N SER A 269 -17.51 -10.84 -1.03
CA SER A 269 -18.98 -10.90 -1.05
C SER A 269 -19.61 -9.90 -0.09
N VAL A 270 -20.84 -9.50 -0.43
CA VAL A 270 -21.75 -8.75 0.44
C VAL A 270 -23.04 -9.58 0.50
N PRO A 271 -23.15 -10.49 1.50
CA PRO A 271 -24.31 -11.37 1.65
C PRO A 271 -25.61 -10.59 1.90
N GLU A 272 -26.74 -11.13 1.43
CA GLU A 272 -28.07 -10.50 1.63
C GLU A 272 -28.52 -10.47 3.09
N ASP A 273 -28.01 -11.38 3.92
CA ASP A 273 -28.36 -11.53 5.32
C ASP A 273 -27.39 -10.79 6.26
N THR A 274 -26.40 -10.07 5.71
CA THR A 274 -25.49 -9.28 6.52
C THR A 274 -26.15 -8.03 7.08
N LYS A 275 -25.58 -7.47 8.15
CA LYS A 275 -26.19 -6.33 8.85
C LYS A 275 -26.15 -5.06 8.00
N ASN A 276 -25.03 -4.82 7.32
CA ASN A 276 -24.82 -3.64 6.48
C ASN A 276 -24.62 -4.07 5.02
N ILE A 277 -25.69 -4.00 4.21
CA ILE A 277 -25.67 -4.33 2.77
C ILE A 277 -25.31 -3.06 1.97
N GLY A 278 -24.08 -2.56 2.18
CA GLY A 278 -23.62 -1.31 1.59
C GLY A 278 -22.82 -1.49 0.30
N GLY A 279 -22.80 -2.68 -0.31
CA GLY A 279 -22.06 -2.96 -1.53
C GLY A 279 -20.55 -3.02 -1.40
N LEU A 280 -19.89 -3.30 -2.52
CA LEU A 280 -18.45 -3.43 -2.64
C LEU A 280 -18.01 -2.74 -3.93
N THR A 281 -16.98 -1.91 -3.81
CA THR A 281 -16.23 -1.38 -4.95
C THR A 281 -14.78 -1.81 -4.82
N ILE A 282 -14.21 -2.32 -5.91
CA ILE A 282 -12.81 -2.74 -6.00
C ILE A 282 -12.09 -1.87 -7.03
N PHE A 283 -11.01 -1.24 -6.60
CA PHE A 283 -10.19 -0.35 -7.41
C PHE A 283 -8.94 -1.07 -7.89
N GLY A 284 -8.61 -0.89 -9.17
CA GLY A 284 -7.41 -1.38 -9.81
C GLY A 284 -6.45 -0.26 -10.15
N LYS A 285 -5.34 -0.61 -10.81
CA LYS A 285 -4.18 0.25 -11.07
C LYS A 285 -4.45 1.64 -11.68
N ASN A 286 -5.59 1.84 -12.35
CA ASN A 286 -5.96 3.10 -13.00
C ASN A 286 -7.13 3.82 -12.30
N PHE A 287 -7.55 3.37 -11.12
CA PHE A 287 -8.59 4.01 -10.31
C PHE A 287 -8.14 4.07 -8.84
N GLY A 288 -8.75 4.97 -8.07
CA GLY A 288 -8.44 5.12 -6.66
C GLY A 288 -7.09 5.78 -6.40
N ASN A 289 -6.43 5.34 -5.33
CA ASN A 289 -5.20 5.95 -4.83
C ASN A 289 -3.98 5.04 -4.97
N TYR A 290 -4.15 3.77 -5.33
CA TYR A 290 -3.06 2.79 -5.37
C TYR A 290 -2.92 2.16 -6.76
N ASN A 291 -1.70 2.23 -7.32
CA ASN A 291 -1.39 1.72 -8.65
C ASN A 291 -1.14 0.19 -8.61
N GLN A 292 -2.18 -0.58 -8.28
CA GLN A 292 -2.17 -2.04 -8.25
C GLN A 292 -3.58 -2.60 -8.50
N GLY A 293 -3.67 -3.82 -9.03
CA GLY A 293 -4.85 -4.67 -8.93
C GLY A 293 -4.96 -5.36 -7.57
N ILE A 294 -5.40 -6.62 -7.56
CA ILE A 294 -5.39 -7.46 -6.36
C ILE A 294 -4.01 -8.12 -6.28
N ASN A 295 -3.18 -7.64 -5.37
CA ASN A 295 -1.84 -8.17 -5.15
C ASN A 295 -1.86 -9.30 -4.15
N ILE A 296 -1.29 -10.44 -4.52
CA ILE A 296 -1.29 -11.65 -3.69
C ILE A 296 0.15 -12.11 -3.50
N ARG A 297 0.53 -12.30 -2.25
CA ARG A 297 1.80 -12.90 -1.86
C ARG A 297 1.54 -14.21 -1.15
N VAL A 298 2.16 -15.27 -1.63
CA VAL A 298 2.09 -16.60 -1.01
C VAL A 298 3.46 -16.95 -0.49
N ILE A 299 3.52 -17.26 0.80
CA ILE A 299 4.71 -17.67 1.52
C ILE A 299 4.59 -19.17 1.80
N TYR A 300 5.67 -19.91 1.58
CA TYR A 300 5.72 -21.35 1.73
C TYR A 300 7.02 -21.81 2.39
N GLU A 301 6.97 -23.00 2.98
CA GLU A 301 8.11 -23.69 3.61
C GLU A 301 8.46 -24.96 2.84
#